data_AF-A0A7L0PZJ7-F1
#
_entry.id   AF-A0A7L0PZJ7-F1
#
_cell.length_a   1.000
_cell.length_b   1.000
_cell.length_c   1.000
_cell.angle_alpha   90.00
_cell.angle_beta   90.00
_cell.angle_gamma   90.00
#
_symmetry.space_group_name_H-M   'P 1'
#
loop_
_entity.id
_entity.type
_entity.pdbx_description
1 polymer ?
#
loop_
_entity_poly.entity_id
_entity_poly.type
_entity_poly.pdbx_seq_one_letter_code
_entity_poly.pdbx_strand_id
1 'polypeptide(L)'
;VLEEMNRLGMIVDLAHVSVETMKVVLKLSKAPVIFSHSSAYSLCPHHRNVPDDVLNMVASTGSLVMVNFYNDYVTCGDTATLADVADHMDHVKKVAGAQSVGFGGDYDGVT
;
A
#
# COMPACT_ATOMS: atom_id res chain seq x y z
N VAL A 1 -2.43 -20.44 5.57
CA VAL A 1 -3.01 -19.73 4.41
C VAL A 1 -1.93 -19.15 3.52
N LEU A 2 -1.07 -18.25 4.02
CA LEU A 2 0.02 -17.63 3.23
C LEU A 2 0.87 -18.64 2.42
N GLU A 3 1.32 -19.73 3.04
CA GLU A 3 2.12 -20.75 2.36
C GLU A 3 1.39 -21.39 1.16
N GLU A 4 0.08 -21.61 1.29
CA GLU A 4 -0.73 -22.19 0.22
C GLU A 4 -0.98 -21.18 -0.90
N MET A 5 -1.19 -19.90 -0.57
CA MET A 5 -1.26 -18.82 -1.57
C MET A 5 0.04 -18.74 -2.38
N ASN A 6 1.20 -18.81 -1.70
CA ASN A 6 2.49 -18.86 -2.37
C ASN A 6 2.66 -20.12 -3.24
N ARG A 7 2.20 -21.30 -2.78
CA ARG A 7 2.25 -22.55 -3.56
C ARG A 7 1.41 -22.48 -4.84
N LEU A 8 0.24 -21.84 -4.76
CA LEU A 8 -0.70 -21.69 -5.88
C LEU A 8 -0.31 -20.57 -6.85
N GLY A 9 0.58 -19.65 -6.46
CA GLY A 9 0.85 -18.43 -7.23
C GLY A 9 -0.29 -17.41 -7.11
N MET A 10 -1.04 -17.43 -6.01
CA MET A 10 -2.05 -16.43 -5.70
C MET A 10 -1.38 -15.18 -5.12
N ILE A 11 -1.71 -14.02 -5.68
CA ILE A 11 -1.22 -12.73 -5.18
C ILE A 11 -1.82 -12.50 -3.79
N VAL A 12 -0.96 -12.12 -2.84
CA VAL A 12 -1.37 -11.73 -1.49
C VAL A 12 -1.56 -10.22 -1.47
N ASP A 13 -2.74 -9.79 -1.02
CA ASP A 13 -3.07 -8.39 -0.86
C ASP A 13 -3.12 -8.00 0.64
N LEU A 14 -2.46 -6.90 0.97
CA LEU A 14 -2.32 -6.36 2.31
C LEU A 14 -3.14 -5.08 2.55
N ALA A 15 -3.98 -4.66 1.61
CA ALA A 15 -5.01 -3.68 1.93
C ALA A 15 -5.89 -4.19 3.11
N HIS A 16 -6.31 -3.27 3.98
CA HIS A 16 -7.15 -3.46 5.19
C HIS A 16 -6.52 -4.16 6.40
N VAL A 17 -5.38 -4.84 6.25
CA VAL A 17 -4.79 -5.59 7.37
C VAL A 17 -4.08 -4.68 8.38
N SER A 18 -3.78 -5.20 9.58
CA SER A 18 -3.02 -4.44 10.58
C SER A 18 -1.54 -4.29 10.17
N VAL A 19 -0.85 -3.30 10.73
CA VAL A 19 0.59 -3.08 10.50
C VAL A 19 1.42 -4.32 10.89
N GLU A 20 1.05 -5.01 11.96
CA GLU A 20 1.70 -6.26 12.39
C GLU A 20 1.54 -7.34 11.32
N THR A 21 0.35 -7.47 10.74
CA THR A 21 0.08 -8.43 9.66
C THR A 21 0.88 -8.09 8.41
N MET A 22 0.97 -6.80 8.04
CA MET A 22 1.81 -6.34 6.92
C MET A 22 3.26 -6.81 7.10
N LYS A 23 3.84 -6.56 8.28
CA LYS A 23 5.23 -6.92 8.61
C LYS A 23 5.45 -8.42 8.59
N VAL A 24 4.53 -9.20 9.17
CA VAL A 24 4.64 -10.66 9.20
C VAL A 24 4.56 -11.23 7.79
N VAL A 25 3.63 -10.78 6.96
CA VAL A 25 3.49 -11.27 5.58
C VAL A 25 4.68 -10.88 4.72
N LEU A 26 5.13 -9.62 4.77
CA LEU A 26 6.32 -9.17 4.02
C LEU A 26 7.59 -9.95 4.43
N LYS A 27 7.69 -10.38 5.68
CA LYS A 27 8.81 -11.20 6.16
C LYS A 27 8.73 -12.68 5.71
N LEU A 28 7.53 -13.24 5.61
CA LEU A 28 7.33 -14.68 5.41
C LEU A 28 6.96 -15.07 3.97
N SER A 29 6.40 -14.16 3.18
CA SER A 29 5.99 -14.46 1.81
C SER A 29 7.17 -14.83 0.93
N LYS A 30 7.01 -15.88 0.12
CA LYS A 30 8.02 -16.34 -0.84
C LYS A 30 7.97 -15.62 -2.19
N ALA A 31 6.98 -14.76 -2.38
CA ALA A 31 6.76 -13.96 -3.58
C ALA A 31 6.38 -12.52 -3.19
N PRO A 32 6.60 -11.53 -4.07
CA PRO A 32 6.12 -10.17 -3.87
C PRO A 32 4.62 -10.12 -3.56
N VAL A 33 4.23 -9.17 -2.73
CA VAL A 33 2.83 -8.93 -2.36
C VAL A 33 2.38 -7.56 -2.86
N ILE A 34 1.08 -7.29 -2.77
CA ILE A 34 0.53 -5.99 -3.13
C ILE A 34 -0.20 -5.36 -1.95
N PHE A 35 -0.32 -4.04 -1.99
CA PHE A 35 -1.37 -3.28 -1.33
C PHE A 35 -2.24 -2.74 -2.46
N SER A 36 -3.38 -3.38 -2.73
CA SER A 36 -4.18 -3.10 -3.93
C SER A 36 -4.82 -1.71 -3.94
N HIS A 37 -5.06 -1.12 -2.77
CA HIS A 37 -5.59 0.24 -2.59
C HIS A 37 -5.25 0.81 -1.20
N SER A 38 -4.04 1.34 -1.05
CA SER A 38 -3.59 2.03 0.17
C SER A 38 -2.66 3.19 -0.17
N SER A 39 -2.62 4.22 0.68
CA SER A 39 -1.77 5.40 0.50
C SER A 39 -0.65 5.46 1.55
N ALA A 40 0.14 6.55 1.57
CA ALA A 40 1.30 6.71 2.47
C ALA A 40 0.93 7.36 3.81
N TYR A 41 1.28 6.72 4.92
CA TYR A 41 0.90 7.18 6.27
C TYR A 41 1.55 8.51 6.65
N SER A 42 2.78 8.76 6.19
CA SER A 42 3.53 9.98 6.52
C SER A 42 2.92 11.27 5.95
N LEU A 43 2.06 11.17 4.92
CA LEU A 43 1.33 12.32 4.36
C LEU A 43 -0.08 12.43 4.97
N CYS A 44 -0.76 11.30 5.15
CA CYS A 44 -2.05 11.22 5.80
C CYS A 44 -2.02 10.08 6.86
N PRO A 45 -1.98 10.40 8.18
CA PRO A 45 -1.80 9.43 9.25
C PRO A 45 -3.07 8.64 9.57
N HIS A 46 -3.66 8.04 8.54
CA HIS A 46 -4.82 7.18 8.62
C HIS A 46 -4.41 5.72 8.76
N HIS A 47 -5.09 4.94 9.59
CA HIS A 47 -4.75 3.53 9.87
C HIS A 47 -4.79 2.60 8.64
N ARG A 48 -5.44 3.03 7.55
CA ARG A 48 -5.47 2.31 6.26
C ARG A 48 -4.22 2.54 5.40
N ASN A 49 -3.38 3.52 5.76
CA ASN A 49 -2.19 3.89 5.01
C ASN A 49 -0.94 3.18 5.52
N VAL A 50 0.03 3.00 4.61
CA VAL A 50 1.24 2.22 4.82
C VAL A 50 2.31 3.09 5.50
N PRO A 51 2.80 2.72 6.70
CA PRO A 51 3.89 3.42 7.38
C PRO A 51 5.24 3.26 6.67
N ASP A 52 6.15 4.21 6.88
CA ASP A 52 7.45 4.21 6.20
C ASP A 52 8.32 2.99 6.52
N ASP A 53 8.25 2.44 7.74
CA ASP A 53 8.97 1.22 8.07
C ASP A 53 8.45 0.01 7.28
N VAL A 54 7.15 -0.04 6.99
CA VAL A 54 6.55 -1.03 6.09
C VAL A 54 6.92 -0.74 4.62
N LEU A 55 6.95 0.54 4.18
CA LEU A 55 7.41 0.89 2.83
C LEU A 55 8.86 0.49 2.57
N ASN A 56 9.74 0.58 3.57
CA ASN A 56 11.11 0.05 3.48
C ASN A 56 11.12 -1.48 3.28
N MET A 57 10.20 -2.20 3.91
CA MET A 57 10.03 -3.65 3.68
C MET A 57 9.47 -3.94 2.27
N VAL A 58 8.55 -3.11 1.78
CA VAL A 58 8.07 -3.18 0.39
C VAL A 58 9.23 -3.07 -0.60
N ALA A 59 10.14 -2.12 -0.38
CA ALA A 59 11.35 -1.92 -1.19
C ALA A 59 12.20 -3.20 -1.27
N SER A 60 12.50 -3.79 -0.11
CA SER A 60 13.40 -4.96 0.00
C SER A 60 12.78 -6.28 -0.49
N THR A 61 11.45 -6.34 -0.61
CA THR A 61 10.72 -7.53 -1.06
C THR A 61 10.27 -7.45 -2.53
N GLY A 62 10.49 -6.31 -3.19
CA GLY A 62 9.99 -6.08 -4.56
C GLY A 62 8.46 -6.00 -4.64
N SER A 63 7.81 -5.66 -3.53
CA SER A 63 6.36 -5.56 -3.42
C SER A 63 5.84 -4.23 -3.99
N LEU A 64 4.51 -4.13 -4.16
CA LEU A 64 3.85 -3.00 -4.82
C LEU A 64 2.82 -2.33 -3.89
N VAL A 65 2.81 -1.00 -3.85
CA VAL A 65 1.73 -0.21 -3.23
C VAL A 65 0.97 0.51 -4.33
N MET A 66 -0.32 0.20 -4.45
CA MET A 66 -1.23 0.82 -5.40
C MET A 66 -2.00 1.93 -4.68
N VAL A 67 -1.69 3.19 -5.02
CA VAL A 67 -2.17 4.38 -4.30
C VAL A 67 -3.68 4.56 -4.47
N ASN A 68 -4.38 4.75 -3.35
CA ASN A 68 -5.83 4.96 -3.28
C ASN A 68 -6.20 6.42 -3.61
N PHE A 69 -7.40 6.66 -4.12
CA PHE A 69 -7.92 7.98 -4.49
C PHE A 69 -8.98 8.54 -3.53
N TYR A 70 -9.33 7.79 -2.48
CA TYR A 70 -10.31 8.21 -1.49
C TYR A 70 -9.76 9.30 -0.56
N ASN A 71 -10.54 10.37 -0.38
CA ASN A 71 -10.08 11.60 0.27
C ASN A 71 -9.56 11.37 1.70
N ASP A 72 -10.24 10.54 2.51
CA ASP A 72 -9.80 10.24 3.88
C ASP A 72 -8.44 9.54 3.95
N TYR A 73 -8.00 8.91 2.86
CA TYR A 73 -6.71 8.21 2.79
C TYR A 73 -5.65 9.03 2.07
N VAL A 74 -6.04 10.08 1.35
CA VAL A 74 -5.13 10.96 0.61
C VAL A 74 -4.83 12.24 1.40
N THR A 75 -5.86 12.96 1.84
CA THR A 75 -5.67 14.21 2.58
C THR A 75 -6.09 14.13 4.04
N CYS A 76 -6.62 12.97 4.48
CA CYS A 76 -7.21 12.81 5.81
C CYS A 76 -8.33 13.85 6.05
N GLY A 77 -9.08 14.20 4.99
CA GLY A 77 -10.15 15.19 5.03
C GLY A 77 -11.11 15.03 3.86
N ASP A 78 -12.06 15.95 3.75
CA ASP A 78 -13.24 15.80 2.89
C ASP A 78 -12.95 15.92 1.39
N THR A 79 -11.80 16.48 1.01
CA THR A 79 -11.44 16.75 -0.39
C THR A 79 -9.99 16.40 -0.68
N ALA A 80 -9.74 15.84 -1.85
CA ALA A 80 -8.40 15.64 -2.39
C ALA A 80 -8.34 16.09 -3.86
N THR A 81 -7.15 16.46 -4.31
CA THR A 81 -6.83 16.76 -5.70
C THR A 81 -5.96 15.67 -6.31
N LEU A 82 -5.79 15.69 -7.64
CA LEU A 82 -4.85 14.81 -8.31
C LEU A 82 -3.40 15.04 -7.85
N ALA A 83 -3.05 16.26 -7.45
CA ALA A 83 -1.72 16.58 -6.93
C ALA A 83 -1.46 15.86 -5.59
N ASP A 84 -2.46 15.81 -4.71
CA ASP A 84 -2.33 15.10 -3.43
C ASP A 84 -2.11 13.59 -3.65
N VAL A 85 -2.82 12.99 -4.62
CA VAL A 85 -2.58 11.60 -5.03
C VAL A 85 -1.16 11.41 -5.57
N ALA A 86 -0.69 12.34 -6.40
CA ALA A 86 0.67 12.31 -6.95
C ALA A 86 1.74 12.43 -5.84
N ASP A 87 1.50 13.23 -4.80
CA ASP A 87 2.40 13.35 -3.65
C ASP A 87 2.55 12.01 -2.91
N HIS A 88 1.46 11.23 -2.77
CA HIS A 88 1.55 9.86 -2.26
C HIS A 88 2.38 8.95 -3.16
N MET A 89 2.19 9.02 -4.47
CA MET A 89 2.97 8.23 -5.42
C MET A 89 4.46 8.59 -5.34
N ASP A 90 4.80 9.88 -5.24
CA ASP A 90 6.19 10.34 -5.10
C ASP A 90 6.79 9.96 -3.74
N HIS A 91 6.01 9.99 -2.66
CA HIS A 91 6.49 9.52 -1.35
C HIS A 91 6.77 8.01 -1.34
N VAL A 92 5.87 7.19 -1.88
CA VAL A 92 6.11 5.75 -2.01
C VAL A 92 7.34 5.50 -2.89
N LYS A 93 7.47 6.19 -4.02
CA LYS A 93 8.66 6.12 -4.88
C LYS A 93 9.94 6.52 -4.15
N LYS A 94 9.90 7.56 -3.32
CA LYS A 94 11.05 8.05 -2.55
C LYS A 94 11.53 7.02 -1.52
N VAL A 95 10.61 6.31 -0.86
CA VAL A 95 10.94 5.34 0.21
C VAL A 95 11.17 3.93 -0.34
N ALA A 96 10.30 3.46 -1.23
CA ALA A 96 10.28 2.08 -1.71
C ALA A 96 10.84 1.89 -3.14
N GLY A 97 11.05 2.97 -3.87
CA GLY A 97 11.48 2.95 -5.27
C GLY A 97 10.31 3.00 -6.26
N ALA A 98 10.57 3.49 -7.48
CA ALA A 98 9.54 3.72 -8.49
C ALA A 98 8.82 2.42 -8.95
N GLN A 99 9.51 1.28 -8.89
CA GLN A 99 8.97 -0.03 -9.20
C GLN A 99 7.91 -0.52 -8.20
N SER A 100 7.83 0.12 -7.03
CA SER A 100 6.90 -0.24 -5.94
C SER A 100 5.65 0.64 -5.91
N VAL A 101 5.37 1.41 -6.98
CA VAL A 101 4.19 2.30 -7.07
C VAL A 101 3.22 1.83 -8.15
N GLY A 102 1.92 1.82 -7.84
CA GLY A 102 0.82 1.58 -8.79
C GLY A 102 -0.41 2.42 -8.49
N PHE A 103 -1.51 2.16 -9.21
CA PHE A 103 -2.80 2.84 -9.04
C PHE A 103 -3.86 1.90 -8.47
N GLY A 104 -4.53 2.30 -7.40
CA GLY A 104 -5.53 1.50 -6.68
C GLY A 104 -6.74 2.33 -6.31
N GLY A 105 -7.41 2.92 -7.31
CA GLY A 105 -8.33 4.04 -7.11
C GLY A 105 -9.60 3.77 -6.30
N ASP A 106 -9.94 2.51 -6.03
CA ASP A 106 -11.05 2.13 -5.15
C ASP A 106 -12.41 2.73 -5.57
N TYR A 107 -12.63 2.87 -6.88
CA TYR A 107 -13.89 3.36 -7.43
C TYR A 107 -15.06 2.47 -6.99
N ASP A 108 -16.15 3.09 -6.58
CA ASP A 108 -17.35 2.45 -6.01
C ASP A 108 -17.10 1.62 -4.72
N GLY A 109 -15.89 1.69 -4.14
CA GLY A 109 -15.52 0.98 -2.90
C GLY A 109 -15.66 1.80 -1.61
N VAL A 110 -15.97 3.09 -1.75
CA VAL A 110 -16.02 4.08 -0.67
C VAL A 110 -17.32 4.89 -0.73
N THR A 111 -17.75 5.42 0.42
CA THR A 111 -19.02 6.19 0.58
C THR A 111 -18.75 7.59 1.08
#